data_AF-A0A928TVJ3-F1
#
_entry.id   AF-A0A928TVJ3-F1
#
_cell.length_a   1.000
_cell.length_b   1.000
_cell.length_c   1.000
_cell.angle_alpha   90.00
_cell.angle_beta   90.00
_cell.angle_gamma   90.00
#
_symmetry.space_group_name_H-M   'P 1'
#
loop_
_entity.id
_entity.type
_entity.pdbx_description
1 polymer ?
#
loop_
_entity_poly.entity_id
_entity_poly.type
_entity_poly.pdbx_seq_one_letter_code
_entity_poly.pdbx_strand_id
1 'polypeptide(L)' 'MKKGLKRGLEQGLEQGLEQGRQEATRHIARQLLKLHDVVMVSEITGLTIAEVEALRLADRN' A
#
# COMPACT_ATOMS: atom_id res chain seq x y z
N MET A 1 1.12 0.11 -35.34
CA MET A 1 2.13 -0.31 -34.34
C MET A 1 2.31 0.69 -33.18
N LYS A 2 2.61 1.98 -33.41
CA LYS A 2 2.89 2.96 -32.34
C LYS A 2 1.80 3.11 -31.25
N LYS A 3 0.52 2.96 -31.60
CA LYS A 3 -0.61 3.09 -30.66
C LYS A 3 -0.65 1.97 -29.61
N GLY A 4 -0.29 0.73 -29.99
CA GLY A 4 -0.30 -0.41 -29.06
C GLY A 4 0.80 -0.31 -28.00
N LEU A 5 2.02 0.06 -28.43
CA LEU A 5 3.14 0.29 -27.51
C LEU A 5 2.86 1.42 -26.51
N LYS A 6 2.29 2.54 -26.99
CA LYS A 6 1.93 3.67 -26.12
C LYS A 6 0.91 3.26 -25.05
N ARG A 7 -0.15 2.53 -25.42
CA ARG A 7 -1.15 2.03 -24.47
C ARG A 7 -0.56 1.07 -23.46
N GLY A 8 0.27 0.12 -23.91
CA GLY A 8 0.94 -0.82 -23.00
C GLY A 8 1.84 -0.13 -21.99
N LEU A 9 2.58 0.90 -22.42
CA LEU A 9 3.44 1.68 -21.52
C LEU A 9 2.62 2.51 -20.51
N GLU A 10 1.55 3.16 -20.96
CA GLU A 10 0.65 3.93 -20.09
C GLU A 10 0.02 3.03 -19.02
N GLN A 11 -0.50 1.87 -19.42
CA GLN A 11 -1.11 0.90 -18.49
C GLN A 11 -0.08 0.35 -17.49
N GLY A 12 1.12 -0.01 -17.97
CA GLY A 12 2.18 -0.52 -17.09
C GLY A 12 2.64 0.53 -16.08
N LEU A 13 2.77 1.79 -16.50
CA LEU A 13 3.15 2.89 -15.62
C LEU A 13 2.07 3.16 -14.56
N GLU A 14 0.79 3.19 -14.95
CA GLU A 14 -0.32 3.40 -14.01
C GLU A 14 -0.39 2.27 -12.96
N GLN A 15 -0.27 1.02 -13.40
CA GLN A 15 -0.24 -0.14 -12.50
C GLN A 15 0.95 -0.08 -11.53
N GLY A 16 2.15 0.22 -12.04
CA GLY A 16 3.34 0.32 -11.21
C GLY A 16 3.26 1.45 -10.19
N LEU A 17 2.70 2.61 -10.58
CA LEU A 17 2.48 3.73 -9.66
C LEU A 17 1.46 3.40 -8.57
N GLU A 18 0.36 2.71 -8.91
CA GLU A 18 -0.64 2.29 -7.93
C GLU A 18 -0.08 1.25 -6.95
N GLN A 19 0.63 0.23 -7.47
CA GLN A 19 1.31 -0.77 -6.63
C GLN A 19 2.32 -0.12 -5.69
N GLY A 20 3.17 0.77 -6.21
CA GLY A 20 4.16 1.47 -5.40
C GLY A 20 3.54 2.34 -4.30
N ARG A 21 2.43 3.04 -4.58
CA ARG A 21 1.69 3.80 -3.57
C ARG A 21 1.17 2.88 -2.47
N GLN A 22 0.52 1.78 -2.82
CA GLN A 22 -0.03 0.85 -1.84
C GLN A 22 1.06 0.18 -0.99
N GLU A 23 2.17 -0.22 -1.60
CA GLU A 23 3.32 -0.80 -0.89
C GLU A 23 3.95 0.20 0.08
N ALA A 24 4.11 1.47 -0.34
CA ALA A 24 4.62 2.53 0.52
C ALA A 24 3.69 2.77 1.73
N THR A 25 2.38 2.86 1.51
CA THR A 25 1.40 3.02 2.60
C THR A 25 1.46 1.85 3.58
N ARG A 26 1.52 0.60 3.10
CA ARG A 26 1.65 -0.59 3.94
C ARG A 26 2.97 -0.60 4.71
N HIS A 27 4.07 -0.20 4.08
CA HIS A 27 5.38 -0.10 4.74
C HIS A 27 5.35 0.90 5.90
N ILE A 28 4.77 2.08 5.67
CA ILE A 28 4.60 3.11 6.71
C ILE A 28 3.73 2.57 7.86
N ALA A 29 2.59 1.95 7.55
CA ALA A 29 1.72 1.34 8.55
C ALA A 29 2.46 0.32 9.43
N ARG A 30 3.30 -0.54 8.85
CA ARG A 30 4.12 -1.51 9.61
C ARG A 30 5.13 -0.85 10.53
N GLN A 31 5.76 0.25 10.10
CA GLN A 31 6.69 0.98 10.97
C GLN A 31 5.94 1.63 12.14
N LEU A 32 4.79 2.24 11.88
CA LEU A 32 3.98 2.89 12.92
C LEU A 32 3.42 1.87 13.93
N LEU A 33 3.03 0.66 13.49
CA LEU A 33 2.55 -0.43 14.35
C LEU A 33 3.57 -0.89 15.41
N LYS A 34 4.86 -0.55 15.25
CA LYS A 34 5.89 -0.83 16.27
C LYS A 34 5.79 0.12 17.46
N LEU A 35 5.17 1.28 17.30
CA LEU A 35 5.12 2.37 18.28
C LEU A 35 3.69 2.76 18.67
N HIS A 36 2.71 2.47 17.82
CA HIS A 36 1.33 2.91 17.94
C HIS A 36 0.34 1.75 17.81
N ASP A 37 -0.89 1.98 18.26
CA ASP A 37 -1.97 1.02 18.16
C ASP A 37 -2.64 1.04 16.77
N VAL A 38 -3.51 0.06 16.53
CA VAL A 38 -4.18 -0.13 15.24
C VAL A 38 -5.03 1.09 14.86
N VAL A 39 -5.69 1.72 15.84
CA VAL A 39 -6.56 2.87 15.62
C VAL A 39 -5.77 4.06 15.13
N MET A 40 -4.68 4.43 15.82
CA MET A 40 -3.85 5.57 15.43
C MET A 40 -3.18 5.35 14.07
N VAL A 41 -2.74 4.12 13.78
CA VAL A 41 -2.15 3.79 12.47
C VAL A 41 -3.16 3.92 11.34
N SER A 42 -4.41 3.48 11.57
CA SER A 42 -5.50 3.62 10.60
C SER A 42 -5.76 5.09 10.28
N GLU A 43 -5.82 5.95 11.29
CA GLU A 43 -6.02 7.39 11.10
C GLU A 43 -4.86 8.06 10.34
N ILE A 44 -3.60 7.73 10.65
CA ILE A 44 -2.43 8.34 10.01
C ILE A 44 -2.29 7.90 8.55
N THR A 45 -2.51 6.61 8.27
CA THR A 45 -2.22 6.02 6.95
C THR A 45 -3.41 6.02 6.01
N GLY A 46 -4.61 6.30 6.52
CA GLY A 46 -5.86 6.21 5.76
C GLY A 46 -6.27 4.78 5.43
N LEU A 47 -5.56 3.77 5.93
CA LEU A 47 -5.97 2.37 5.85
C LEU A 47 -7.12 2.13 6.83
N THR A 48 -8.00 1.20 6.50
CA THR A 48 -9.03 0.74 7.42
C THR A 48 -8.42 -0.06 8.58
N ILE A 49 -9.11 -0.10 9.72
CA ILE A 49 -8.71 -0.93 10.87
C ILE A 49 -8.44 -2.37 10.44
N ALA A 50 -9.31 -2.97 9.62
CA ALA A 50 -9.16 -4.34 9.14
C ALA A 50 -7.87 -4.54 8.31
N GLU A 51 -7.50 -3.57 7.46
CA GLU A 51 -6.24 -3.63 6.69
C GLU A 51 -5.02 -3.53 7.60
N VAL A 52 -5.06 -2.64 8.60
CA VAL A 52 -3.98 -2.49 9.58
C VAL A 52 -3.83 -3.75 10.44
N GLU A 53 -4.94 -4.36 10.87
CA GLU A 53 -4.93 -5.64 11.60
C GLU A 53 -4.37 -6.78 10.75
N ALA A 54 -4.74 -6.86 9.48
CA ALA A 54 -4.21 -7.86 8.56
C ALA A 54 -2.68 -7.72 8.42
N LEU A 55 -2.15 -6.50 8.33
CA LEU A 55 -0.71 -6.24 8.31
C LEU A 55 -0.04 -6.68 9.61
N ARG A 56 -0.64 -6.37 10.77
CA ARG A 56 -0.13 -6.77 12.08
C ARG A 56 -0.06 -8.29 12.26
N LEU A 57 -1.03 -9.02 11.71
CA LEU A 57 -1.06 -10.48 11.75
C LEU A 57 -0.04 -11.11 10.79
N ALA A 58 0.12 -10.53 9.59
CA ALA A 58 1.05 -11.04 8.59
C ALA A 58 2.51 -11.01 9.07
N ASP A 59 2.90 -9.99 9.85
CA ASP A 59 4.28 -9.84 10.35
C ASP A 59 4.59 -10.68 11.61
N ARG A 60 3.60 -11.44 12.13
CA ARG A 60 3.77 -12.33 13.30
C ARG A 60 4.11 -13.77 12.95
N ASN A 61 4.02 -14.13 11.67
CA ASN A 61 4.37 -15.46 11.13
C ASN A 61 5.79 -15.44 10.54
#